data_AF-S6CGC0-F1
#
_entry.id   AF-S6CGC0-F1
#
_cell.length_a   1.000
_cell.length_b   1.000
_cell.length_c   1.000
_cell.angle_alpha   90.00
_cell.angle_beta   90.00
_cell.angle_gamma   90.00
#
_symmetry.space_group_name_H-M   'P 1'
#
loop_
_entity.id
_entity.type
_entity.pdbx_description
1 polymer ?
#
loop_
_entity_poly.entity_id
_entity_poly.type
_entity_poly.pdbx_seq_one_letter_code
_entity_poly.pdbx_strand_id
1 'polypeptide(L)'
;RAVAQTISYEITLALIVLSAVFLVGSFTLSSFSVSQELTWFILPIWPLFLMWFVSTLAETNRAPFDLTEGESELVSGFNVEYAGGPFALFFLAEYANILMMNTLSAIMFLGSHMLLLILSTLTLMTKATLLSLCFLWIRASYPRFRYDQLMHLVWKSFLPITLALLIFYVSMPTSLLLTPSLPWKRA
;
A
#
# COMPACT_ATOMS: atom_id res chain seq x y z
N ARG A 1 -4.19 -21.24 3.15
CA ARG A 1 -2.92 -20.52 2.87
C ARG A 1 -3.17 -19.03 2.71
N ALA A 2 -4.17 -18.64 1.90
CA ALA A 2 -4.68 -17.27 1.80
C ALA A 2 -4.67 -16.47 3.12
N VAL A 3 -5.35 -16.95 4.17
CA VAL A 3 -5.45 -16.25 5.47
C VAL A 3 -4.08 -16.00 6.13
N ALA A 4 -3.15 -16.95 6.05
CA ALA A 4 -1.81 -16.76 6.61
C ALA A 4 -1.03 -15.70 5.84
N GLN A 5 -1.28 -15.56 4.54
CA GLN A 5 -0.67 -14.55 3.69
C GLN A 5 -1.23 -13.17 4.01
N THR A 6 -2.56 -13.03 4.07
CA THR A 6 -3.21 -11.74 4.38
C THR A 6 -2.71 -11.22 5.73
N ILE A 7 -2.70 -12.05 6.77
CA ILE A 7 -2.18 -11.67 8.09
C ILE A 7 -0.70 -11.25 8.00
N SER A 8 0.13 -11.96 7.22
CA SER A 8 1.55 -11.62 7.11
C SER A 8 1.78 -10.24 6.48
N TYR A 9 1.00 -9.88 5.46
CA TYR A 9 1.11 -8.58 4.80
C TYR A 9 0.52 -7.46 5.65
N GLU A 10 -0.62 -7.69 6.30
CA GLU A 10 -1.27 -6.73 7.18
C GLU A 10 -0.32 -6.23 8.28
N ILE A 11 0.50 -7.10 8.86
CA ILE A 11 1.51 -6.70 9.85
C ILE A 11 2.51 -5.70 9.25
N THR A 12 3.06 -6.00 8.07
CA THR A 12 4.02 -5.09 7.42
C THR A 12 3.38 -3.78 6.97
N LEU A 13 2.13 -3.84 6.49
CA LEU A 13 1.38 -2.70 6.01
C LEU A 13 1.04 -1.77 7.17
N ALA A 14 0.60 -2.30 8.32
CA ALA A 14 0.36 -1.54 9.54
C ALA A 14 1.64 -0.83 10.04
N LEU A 15 2.79 -1.51 10.01
CA LEU A 15 4.07 -0.91 10.40
C LEU A 15 4.48 0.23 9.45
N ILE A 16 4.25 0.08 8.14
CA ILE A 16 4.54 1.13 7.17
C ILE A 16 3.61 2.33 7.37
N VAL A 17 2.30 2.14 7.54
CA VAL A 17 1.37 3.24 7.86
C VAL A 17 1.81 3.95 9.13
N LEU A 18 2.17 3.19 10.17
CA LEU A 18 2.60 3.77 11.45
C LEU A 18 3.85 4.63 11.27
N SER A 19 4.85 4.18 10.52
CA SER A 19 6.05 4.97 10.22
C SER A 19 5.75 6.25 9.43
N ALA A 20 4.80 6.21 8.49
CA ALA A 20 4.37 7.40 7.75
C ALA A 20 3.59 8.39 8.65
N VAL A 21 2.75 7.88 9.56
CA VAL A 21 2.01 8.70 10.54
C VAL A 21 2.97 9.43 11.49
N PHE A 22 4.08 8.83 11.90
CA PHE A 22 5.07 9.52 12.74
C PHE A 22 5.69 10.76 12.06
N LEU A 23 5.80 10.76 10.72
CA LEU A 23 6.28 11.92 9.96
C LEU A 23 5.21 13.00 9.81
N VAL A 24 3.94 12.62 9.66
CA VAL A 24 2.81 13.56 9.53
C VAL A 24 2.38 14.13 10.88
N GLY A 25 2.49 13.33 11.95
CA GLY A 25 2.03 13.65 13.29
C GLY A 25 0.52 13.47 13.52
N SER A 26 -0.24 12.90 12.58
CA SER A 26 -1.68 12.62 12.77
C SER A 26 -2.19 11.52 11.82
N PHE A 27 -3.33 10.92 12.17
CA PHE A 27 -3.95 9.81 11.40
C PHE A 27 -4.95 10.27 10.33
N THR A 28 -5.21 11.57 10.21
CA THR A 28 -6.20 12.09 9.25
C THR A 28 -5.64 12.10 7.84
N LEU A 29 -6.34 11.56 6.85
CA LEU A 29 -5.87 11.60 5.45
C LEU A 29 -5.66 13.03 4.91
N SER A 30 -6.38 14.02 5.44
CA SER A 30 -6.20 15.44 5.09
C SER A 30 -4.88 16.02 5.58
N SER A 31 -4.28 15.51 6.66
CA SER A 31 -2.98 16.01 7.12
C SER A 31 -1.82 15.48 6.29
N PHE A 32 -1.96 14.30 5.68
CA PHE A 32 -1.01 13.81 4.69
C PHE A 32 -0.87 14.76 3.50
N SER A 33 -1.98 15.29 2.97
CA SER A 33 -1.91 16.22 1.83
C SER A 33 -1.26 17.56 2.21
N VAL A 34 -1.54 18.09 3.39
CA VAL A 34 -0.90 19.32 3.92
C VAL A 34 0.59 19.11 4.18
N SER A 35 0.97 17.97 4.77
CA SER A 35 2.38 17.67 5.05
C SER A 35 3.25 17.48 3.81
N GLN A 36 2.63 17.21 2.65
CA GLN A 36 3.29 16.96 1.37
C GLN A 36 3.34 18.20 0.46
N GLU A 37 3.02 19.39 0.97
CA GLU A 37 3.11 20.65 0.21
C GLU A 37 4.53 20.97 -0.26
N LEU A 38 5.54 20.74 0.60
CA LEU A 38 6.93 21.06 0.30
C LEU A 38 7.60 19.99 -0.58
N THR A 39 7.43 18.72 -0.21
CA THR A 39 8.05 17.58 -0.89
C THR A 39 7.15 16.35 -0.78
N TRP A 40 7.09 15.56 -1.84
CA TRP A 40 6.39 14.28 -1.81
C TRP A 40 7.12 13.28 -0.93
N PHE A 41 6.37 12.45 -0.21
CA PHE A 41 6.91 11.46 0.71
C PHE A 41 7.63 10.30 0.03
N ILE A 42 7.47 10.12 -1.29
CA ILE A 42 8.33 9.21 -2.05
C ILE A 42 9.81 9.52 -1.82
N LEU A 43 10.21 10.78 -1.70
CA LEU A 43 11.63 11.15 -1.57
C LEU A 43 12.23 10.75 -0.20
N PRO A 44 11.70 11.21 0.96
CA PRO A 44 12.24 10.86 2.26
C PRO A 44 11.98 9.40 2.67
N ILE A 45 10.96 8.78 2.09
CA ILE A 45 10.45 7.47 2.50
C ILE A 45 10.49 6.45 1.34
N TRP A 46 11.39 6.61 0.39
CA TRP A 46 11.45 5.75 -0.80
C TRP A 46 11.51 4.23 -0.51
N PRO A 47 12.22 3.72 0.53
CA PRO A 47 12.26 2.28 0.79
C PRO A 47 10.93 1.75 1.31
N LEU A 48 10.24 2.50 2.18
CA LEU A 48 8.93 2.09 2.66
C LEU A 48 7.87 2.23 1.56
N PHE A 49 7.99 3.19 0.63
CA PHE A 49 7.09 3.27 -0.52
C PHE A 49 7.18 2.01 -1.40
N LEU A 50 8.39 1.51 -1.67
CA LEU A 50 8.57 0.28 -2.43
C LEU A 50 8.00 -0.94 -1.68
N MET A 51 8.29 -1.07 -0.39
CA MET A 51 7.72 -2.17 0.42
C MET A 51 6.20 -2.08 0.53
N TRP A 52 5.66 -0.86 0.67
CA TRP A 52 4.22 -0.58 0.67
C TRP A 52 3.59 -1.07 -0.63
N PHE A 53 4.15 -0.67 -1.77
CA PHE A 53 3.62 -1.01 -3.08
C PHE A 53 3.67 -2.52 -3.34
N VAL A 54 4.72 -3.22 -2.89
CA VAL A 54 4.77 -4.69 -2.96
C VAL A 54 3.74 -5.34 -2.01
N SER A 55 3.53 -4.78 -0.82
CA SER A 55 2.53 -5.29 0.14
C SER A 55 1.09 -5.11 -0.35
N THR A 56 0.75 -3.99 -1.00
CA THR A 56 -0.59 -3.76 -1.56
C THR A 56 -0.86 -4.62 -2.80
N LEU A 57 0.16 -4.88 -3.63
CA LEU A 57 0.08 -5.88 -4.70
C LEU A 57 -0.27 -7.26 -4.16
N ALA A 58 0.31 -7.62 -3.02
CA ALA A 58 0.08 -8.90 -2.41
C ALA A 58 -1.28 -9.02 -1.69
N GLU A 59 -1.74 -7.96 -1.02
CA GLU A 59 -3.05 -7.92 -0.38
C GLU A 59 -4.20 -8.03 -1.39
N THR A 60 -4.00 -7.45 -2.59
CA THR A 60 -4.98 -7.55 -3.69
C THR A 60 -4.95 -8.91 -4.40
N ASN A 61 -4.15 -9.88 -3.92
CA ASN A 61 -4.01 -11.23 -4.48
C ASN A 61 -3.75 -11.25 -6.00
N ARG A 62 -3.02 -10.25 -6.52
CA ARG A 62 -2.70 -10.18 -7.96
C ARG A 62 -1.32 -10.71 -8.28
N ALA A 63 -1.16 -11.21 -9.50
CA ALA A 63 0.13 -11.70 -10.00
C ALA A 63 1.17 -10.57 -9.87
N PRO A 64 2.34 -10.85 -9.28
CA PRO A 64 2.96 -12.17 -9.07
C PRO A 64 2.62 -12.90 -7.75
N PHE A 65 1.80 -12.32 -6.87
CA PHE A 65 1.42 -12.90 -5.57
C PHE A 65 0.03 -13.57 -5.55
N ASP A 66 -0.52 -13.80 -6.74
CA ASP A 66 -1.78 -14.52 -6.98
C ASP A 66 -1.60 -16.03 -6.74
N LEU A 67 -1.58 -16.41 -5.46
CA LEU A 67 -1.49 -17.80 -5.03
C LEU A 67 -2.87 -18.42 -4.86
N THR A 68 -3.86 -17.68 -4.38
CA THR A 68 -5.22 -18.19 -4.19
C THR A 68 -5.88 -18.68 -5.48
N GLU A 69 -5.56 -18.08 -6.62
CA GLU A 69 -5.99 -18.57 -7.94
C GLU A 69 -4.95 -19.56 -8.51
N GLY A 70 -3.66 -19.35 -8.24
CA GLY A 70 -2.55 -20.16 -8.76
C GLY A 70 -2.48 -21.60 -8.25
N GLU A 71 -2.73 -21.90 -6.98
CA GLU A 71 -2.74 -23.30 -6.47
C GLU A 71 -3.92 -24.14 -6.99
N SER A 72 -4.82 -23.51 -7.74
CA SER A 72 -6.01 -24.13 -8.33
C SER A 72 -5.96 -24.13 -9.86
N GLU A 73 -4.78 -24.17 -10.45
CA GLU A 73 -4.57 -24.17 -11.90
C GLU A 73 -5.13 -25.40 -12.66
N LEU A 74 -6.00 -26.21 -12.03
CA LEU A 74 -6.87 -27.17 -12.71
C LEU A 74 -8.35 -26.76 -12.76
N VAL A 75 -8.84 -25.87 -11.88
CA VAL A 75 -10.19 -25.26 -11.97
C VAL A 75 -10.18 -23.99 -11.10
N SER A 76 -10.61 -22.83 -11.63
CA SER A 76 -10.53 -21.46 -11.08
C SER A 76 -10.87 -21.26 -9.58
N GLY A 77 -10.07 -21.83 -8.69
CA GLY A 77 -10.12 -21.70 -7.23
C GLY A 77 -11.49 -21.85 -6.62
N PHE A 78 -11.79 -20.89 -5.73
CA PHE A 78 -13.10 -20.74 -5.11
C PHE A 78 -14.15 -20.14 -6.06
N ASN A 79 -13.75 -19.59 -7.22
CA ASN A 79 -14.67 -18.97 -8.17
C ASN A 79 -15.49 -19.99 -8.97
N VAL A 80 -15.08 -21.27 -8.98
CA VAL A 80 -15.77 -22.35 -9.73
C VAL A 80 -17.19 -22.60 -9.23
N GLU A 81 -17.42 -22.41 -7.94
CA GLU A 81 -18.71 -22.70 -7.30
C GLU A 81 -19.76 -21.60 -7.55
N TYR A 82 -19.34 -20.43 -8.05
CA TYR A 82 -20.21 -19.27 -8.26
C TYR A 82 -20.50 -19.06 -9.75
N ALA A 83 -21.79 -19.06 -10.12
CA ALA A 83 -22.23 -18.81 -11.48
C ALA A 83 -22.87 -17.42 -11.64
N GLY A 84 -22.55 -16.71 -12.73
CA GLY A 84 -23.26 -15.50 -13.16
C GLY A 84 -23.07 -14.27 -12.25
N GLY A 85 -24.12 -13.92 -11.48
CA GLY A 85 -24.18 -12.69 -10.69
C GLY A 85 -23.14 -12.61 -9.55
N PRO A 86 -23.11 -13.58 -8.61
CA PRO A 86 -22.11 -13.63 -7.55
C PRO A 86 -20.66 -13.65 -8.05
N PHE A 87 -20.41 -14.32 -9.18
CA PHE A 87 -19.10 -14.29 -9.85
C PHE A 87 -18.71 -12.86 -10.26
N ALA A 88 -19.63 -12.11 -10.89
CA ALA A 88 -19.38 -10.73 -11.29
C ALA A 88 -19.08 -9.82 -10.07
N LEU A 89 -19.73 -10.06 -8.93
CA LEU A 89 -19.49 -9.29 -7.70
C LEU A 89 -18.08 -9.50 -7.14
N PHE A 90 -17.53 -10.71 -7.21
CA PHE A 90 -16.15 -10.98 -6.77
C PHE A 90 -15.13 -10.22 -7.63
N PHE A 91 -15.27 -10.25 -8.96
CA PHE A 91 -14.39 -9.47 -9.84
C PHE A 91 -14.51 -7.98 -9.59
N LEU A 92 -15.74 -7.48 -9.42
CA LEU A 92 -15.96 -6.06 -9.14
C LEU A 92 -15.33 -5.65 -7.81
N ALA A 93 -15.47 -6.47 -6.77
CA ALA A 93 -14.85 -6.22 -5.47
C ALA A 93 -13.31 -6.22 -5.54
N GLU A 94 -12.73 -7.17 -6.28
CA GLU A 94 -11.27 -7.26 -6.44
C GLU A 94 -10.71 -6.03 -7.18
N TYR A 95 -11.36 -5.59 -8.27
CA TYR A 95 -10.97 -4.38 -8.99
C TYR A 95 -11.23 -3.10 -8.18
N ALA A 96 -12.30 -3.05 -7.40
CA ALA A 96 -12.56 -1.95 -6.48
C ALA A 96 -11.45 -1.84 -5.43
N ASN A 97 -10.99 -2.98 -4.87
CA ASN A 97 -9.89 -3.00 -3.91
C ASN A 97 -8.58 -2.52 -4.54
N ILE A 98 -8.29 -2.86 -5.79
CA ILE A 98 -7.10 -2.36 -6.51
C ILE A 98 -7.16 -0.83 -6.65
N LEU A 99 -8.31 -0.27 -7.04
CA LEU A 99 -8.46 1.18 -7.17
C LEU A 99 -8.38 1.87 -5.80
N MET A 100 -8.97 1.29 -4.77
CA MET A 100 -8.91 1.81 -3.40
C MET A 100 -7.47 1.83 -2.86
N MET A 101 -6.72 0.74 -3.00
CA MET A 101 -5.34 0.68 -2.53
C MET A 101 -4.42 1.65 -3.27
N ASN A 102 -4.61 1.80 -4.59
CA ASN A 102 -3.85 2.75 -5.38
C ASN A 102 -4.18 4.21 -5.03
N THR A 103 -5.45 4.54 -4.78
CA THR A 103 -5.83 5.89 -4.31
C THR A 103 -5.26 6.19 -2.93
N LEU A 104 -5.28 5.22 -2.00
CA LEU A 104 -4.67 5.37 -0.68
C LEU A 104 -3.15 5.57 -0.77
N SER A 105 -2.47 4.81 -1.62
CA SER A 105 -1.03 4.99 -1.86
C SER A 105 -0.69 6.36 -2.49
N ALA A 106 -1.56 6.88 -3.36
CA ALA A 106 -1.38 8.20 -3.96
C ALA A 106 -1.52 9.32 -2.91
N ILE A 107 -2.50 9.21 -2.00
CA ILE A 107 -2.67 10.16 -0.89
C ILE A 107 -1.50 10.07 0.09
N MET A 108 -1.06 8.87 0.43
CA MET A 108 0.00 8.66 1.43
C MET A 108 1.39 9.06 0.96
N PHE A 109 1.73 8.92 -0.33
CA PHE A 109 3.11 9.12 -0.78
C PHE A 109 3.29 10.21 -1.83
N LEU A 110 2.27 10.44 -2.66
CA LEU A 110 2.40 11.20 -3.90
C LEU A 110 1.73 12.57 -3.87
N GLY A 111 0.89 12.91 -2.89
CA GLY A 111 0.38 14.25 -2.61
C GLY A 111 -0.33 14.98 -3.76
N SER A 112 -1.56 15.43 -3.55
CA SER A 112 -2.32 16.17 -4.58
C SER A 112 -2.71 17.58 -4.18
N HIS A 113 -2.12 18.13 -3.11
CA HIS A 113 -2.54 19.44 -2.62
C HIS A 113 -2.19 20.54 -3.63
N MET A 114 -3.22 21.24 -4.10
CA MET A 114 -3.17 22.38 -5.00
C MET A 114 -4.26 23.36 -4.57
N LEU A 115 -4.03 24.66 -4.80
CA LEU A 115 -4.93 25.74 -4.39
C LEU A 115 -6.37 25.57 -4.94
N LEU A 116 -6.52 24.99 -6.13
CA LEU A 116 -7.82 24.75 -6.77
C LEU A 116 -8.28 23.31 -6.57
N LEU A 117 -9.48 23.12 -6.00
CA LEU A 117 -10.07 21.80 -5.72
C LEU A 117 -10.22 20.93 -6.97
N ILE A 118 -10.56 21.52 -8.12
CA ILE A 118 -10.70 20.77 -9.37
C ILE A 118 -9.34 20.23 -9.84
N LEU A 119 -8.26 20.99 -9.62
CA LEU A 119 -6.92 20.56 -10.00
C LEU A 119 -6.39 19.50 -9.03
N SER A 120 -6.70 19.61 -7.73
CA SER A 120 -6.30 18.60 -6.74
C SER A 120 -6.98 17.25 -6.96
N THR A 121 -8.25 17.23 -7.40
CA THR A 121 -8.94 15.98 -7.75
C THR A 121 -8.38 15.37 -9.03
N LEU A 122 -8.15 16.17 -10.08
CA LEU A 122 -7.55 15.68 -11.33
C LEU A 122 -6.14 15.14 -11.12
N THR A 123 -5.31 15.82 -10.33
CA THR A 123 -3.94 15.36 -10.02
C THR A 123 -3.95 14.07 -9.18
N LEU A 124 -4.89 13.93 -8.23
CA LEU A 124 -5.04 12.69 -7.49
C LEU A 124 -5.46 11.53 -8.40
N MET A 125 -6.48 11.74 -9.24
CA MET A 125 -6.98 10.71 -10.16
C MET A 125 -5.92 10.26 -11.16
N THR A 126 -5.17 11.21 -11.75
CA THR A 126 -4.07 10.89 -12.68
C THR A 126 -2.93 10.12 -12.02
N LYS A 127 -2.58 10.46 -10.76
CA LYS A 127 -1.57 9.71 -9.98
C LYS A 127 -2.05 8.30 -9.63
N ALA A 128 -3.31 8.16 -9.22
CA ALA A 128 -3.90 6.86 -8.90
C ALA A 128 -4.01 5.95 -10.14
N THR A 129 -4.38 6.51 -11.30
CA THR A 129 -4.41 5.74 -12.57
C THR A 129 -3.02 5.36 -13.05
N LEU A 130 -2.00 6.21 -12.84
CA LEU A 130 -0.60 5.83 -13.10
C LEU A 130 -0.17 4.63 -12.24
N LEU A 131 -0.52 4.61 -10.95
CA LEU A 131 -0.20 3.49 -10.06
C LEU A 131 -0.95 2.21 -10.44
N SER A 132 -2.21 2.32 -10.88
CA SER A 132 -2.96 1.14 -11.37
C SER A 132 -2.42 0.63 -12.71
N LEU A 133 -1.89 1.49 -13.58
CA LEU A 133 -1.14 1.07 -14.76
C LEU A 133 0.14 0.32 -14.37
N CYS A 134 0.85 0.74 -13.32
CA CYS A 134 1.99 -0.01 -12.78
C CYS A 134 1.57 -1.41 -12.29
N PHE A 135 0.40 -1.57 -11.66
CA PHE A 135 -0.13 -2.88 -11.28
C PHE A 135 -0.32 -3.79 -12.50
N LEU A 136 -0.90 -3.25 -13.58
CA LEU A 136 -1.10 -3.99 -14.83
C LEU A 136 0.23 -4.36 -15.48
N TRP A 137 1.21 -3.45 -15.44
CA TRP A 137 2.53 -3.70 -16.01
C TRP A 137 3.30 -4.79 -15.25
N ILE A 138 3.23 -4.78 -13.92
CA ILE A 138 3.88 -5.80 -13.09
C ILE A 138 3.28 -7.18 -13.35
N ARG A 139 1.96 -7.27 -13.48
CA ARG A 139 1.26 -8.50 -13.88
C ARG A 139 1.77 -9.05 -15.21
N ALA A 140 2.08 -8.18 -16.17
CA ALA A 140 2.58 -8.60 -17.49
C ALA A 140 4.06 -9.01 -17.48
N SER A 141 4.84 -8.54 -16.50
CA SER A 141 6.32 -8.64 -16.54
C SER A 141 6.88 -9.76 -15.67
N TYR A 142 6.25 -10.07 -14.53
CA TYR A 142 6.81 -10.99 -13.53
C TYR A 142 6.10 -12.36 -13.49
N PRO A 143 6.85 -13.46 -13.34
CA PRO A 143 6.27 -14.77 -13.06
C PRO A 143 5.69 -14.84 -11.64
N ARG A 144 4.81 -15.80 -11.40
CA ARG A 144 4.21 -16.05 -10.08
C ARG A 144 5.27 -16.48 -9.06
N PHE A 145 5.17 -15.95 -7.84
CA PHE A 145 6.00 -16.38 -6.70
C PHE A 145 5.38 -17.57 -5.99
N ARG A 146 6.24 -18.47 -5.49
CA ARG A 146 5.80 -19.57 -4.62
C ARG A 146 5.52 -19.05 -3.20
N TYR A 147 4.55 -19.66 -2.52
CA TYR A 147 4.19 -19.36 -1.13
C TYR A 147 5.40 -19.26 -0.18
N ASP A 148 6.35 -20.19 -0.27
CA ASP A 148 7.52 -20.21 0.62
C ASP A 148 8.45 -19.00 0.41
N GLN A 149 8.63 -18.57 -0.85
CA GLN A 149 9.46 -17.41 -1.20
C GLN A 149 8.82 -16.12 -0.73
N LEU A 150 7.50 -16.04 -0.84
CA LEU A 150 6.70 -14.94 -0.36
C LEU A 150 6.78 -14.80 1.16
N MET A 151 6.59 -15.89 1.90
CA MET A 151 6.71 -15.87 3.36
C MET A 151 8.13 -15.50 3.80
N HIS A 152 9.15 -15.97 3.08
CA HIS A 152 10.53 -15.55 3.31
C HIS A 152 10.71 -14.05 3.08
N LEU A 153 10.13 -13.49 2.02
CA LEU A 153 10.20 -12.07 1.70
C LEU A 153 9.55 -11.19 2.79
N VAL A 154 8.35 -11.55 3.23
CA VAL A 154 7.63 -10.78 4.27
C VAL A 154 8.36 -10.87 5.61
N TRP A 155 8.65 -12.08 6.08
CA TRP A 155 9.13 -12.29 7.45
C TRP A 155 10.62 -12.02 7.62
N LYS A 156 11.46 -12.34 6.63
CA LYS A 156 12.92 -12.21 6.77
C LYS A 156 13.48 -10.94 6.14
N SER A 157 12.84 -10.36 5.13
CA SER A 157 13.28 -9.08 4.57
C SER A 157 12.42 -7.91 5.01
N PHE A 158 11.11 -7.92 4.77
CA PHE A 158 10.30 -6.72 5.00
C PHE A 158 10.19 -6.40 6.48
N LEU A 159 9.87 -7.38 7.34
CA LEU A 159 9.65 -7.13 8.76
C LEU A 159 10.87 -6.54 9.49
N PRO A 160 12.11 -7.05 9.32
CA PRO A 160 13.28 -6.42 9.95
C PRO A 160 13.56 -5.01 9.43
N ILE A 161 13.38 -4.78 8.13
CA ILE A 161 13.65 -3.48 7.50
C ILE A 161 12.60 -2.44 7.92
N THR A 162 11.30 -2.79 7.91
CA THR A 162 10.24 -1.88 8.33
C THR A 162 10.37 -1.51 9.79
N LEU A 163 10.78 -2.45 10.65
CA LEU A 163 11.00 -2.20 12.08
C LEU A 163 12.22 -1.29 12.30
N ALA A 164 13.33 -1.52 11.59
CA ALA A 164 14.50 -0.64 11.65
C ALA A 164 14.16 0.79 11.17
N LEU A 165 13.40 0.90 10.08
CA LEU A 165 12.94 2.19 9.54
C LEU A 165 11.96 2.88 10.49
N LEU A 166 11.07 2.15 11.15
CA LEU A 166 10.17 2.72 12.15
C LEU A 166 10.96 3.38 13.28
N ILE A 167 11.97 2.69 13.84
CA ILE A 167 12.84 3.26 14.88
C ILE A 167 13.54 4.52 14.36
N PHE A 168 14.04 4.47 13.12
CA PHE A 168 14.66 5.62 12.48
C PHE A 168 13.71 6.82 12.39
N TYR A 169 12.50 6.64 11.86
CA TYR A 169 11.51 7.71 11.69
C TYR A 169 10.92 8.23 13.02
N VAL A 170 10.95 7.44 14.09
CA VAL A 170 10.63 7.93 15.45
C VAL A 170 11.77 8.80 16.01
N SER A 171 13.02 8.38 15.81
CA SER A 171 14.19 9.07 16.36
C SER A 171 14.58 10.35 15.60
N MET A 172 14.38 10.38 14.28
CA MET A 172 14.90 11.46 13.43
C MET A 172 14.22 12.82 13.72
N PRO A 173 12.87 12.95 13.81
CA PRO A 173 12.21 14.20 14.18
C PRO A 173 12.56 14.69 15.58
N THR A 174 12.76 13.76 16.54
CA THR A 174 13.16 14.13 17.91
C THR A 174 14.59 14.65 17.95
N SER A 175 15.52 14.03 17.21
CA SER A 175 16.92 14.45 17.13
C SER A 175 17.11 15.81 16.45
N LEU A 176 16.31 16.11 15.42
CA LEU A 176 16.39 17.37 14.67
C LEU A 176 15.52 18.49 15.26
N LEU A 177 14.84 18.24 16.40
CA LEU A 177 13.85 19.15 16.99
C LEU A 177 12.70 19.54 16.04
N LEU A 178 12.51 18.78 14.94
CA LEU A 178 11.48 18.96 13.93
C LEU A 178 10.24 18.14 14.28
N THR A 179 9.78 18.20 15.54
CA THR A 179 8.60 17.40 15.91
C THR A 179 7.38 17.92 15.15
N PRO A 180 6.75 17.10 14.27
CA PRO A 180 5.48 17.48 13.67
C PRO A 180 4.45 17.71 14.80
N SER A 181 3.40 18.49 14.52
CA SER A 181 2.38 18.76 15.52
C SER A 181 1.66 17.48 15.92
N LEU A 182 2.07 16.89 17.04
CA LEU A 182 1.45 15.67 17.58
C LEU A 182 0.05 16.00 18.10
N PRO A 183 -0.95 15.12 17.91
CA PRO A 183 -2.35 15.45 18.13
C PRO A 183 -2.65 15.78 19.60
N TRP A 184 -1.92 15.15 20.53
CA TRP A 184 -2.11 15.32 21.98
C TRP A 184 -1.52 16.61 22.55
N LYS A 185 -0.73 17.38 21.78
CA LYS A 185 -0.21 18.69 22.21
C LYS A 185 -1.17 19.86 21.95
N ARG A 186 -2.34 19.62 21.34
CA ARG A 186 -3.35 20.63 21.00
C ARG A 186 -4.66 20.48 21.79
N ALA A 187 -4.63 19.79 22.93
CA ALA A 187 -5.75 19.68 23.87
C ALA A 187 -5.43 20.44 25.16
#